data_AF-A0A7C5CT08-F1
#
_entry.id   AF-A0A7C5CT08-F1
#
_cell.length_a   1.000
_cell.length_b   1.000
_cell.length_c   1.000
_cell.angle_alpha   90.00
_cell.angle_beta   90.00
_cell.angle_gamma   90.00
#
_symmetry.space_group_name_H-M   'P 1'
#
loop_
_entity.id
_entity.type
_entity.pdbx_description
1 polymer ?
#
loop_
_entity_poly.entity_id
_entity_poly.type
_entity_poly.pdbx_seq_one_letter_code
_entity_poly.pdbx_strand_id
1 'polypeptide(L)'
;MKSLKRHHNSKGFSIIELLLVLTIVSVFLGAVFIAYRTINANVNEQKYADQAMSFLMGLKDYYNTIGAYPQTTCTDGNSWNNSPSGSCDWNSHPPASPANCCALMHFIGPWASTWSYISGTSSFTIVTSQIPKDYINAVSNKFNNLGLLCTVSSLSGDYSYLSCSANNVVTSSVAINN
;
A
#
# COMPACT_ATOMS: atom_id res chain seq x y z
N MET A 1 29.81 -52.66 49.34
CA MET A 1 29.31 -51.56 48.48
C MET A 1 28.61 -52.17 47.26
N LYS A 2 27.28 -52.01 47.12
CA LYS A 2 26.54 -52.49 45.94
C LYS A 2 26.53 -51.36 44.89
N SER A 3 27.18 -51.61 43.76
CA SER A 3 27.16 -50.71 42.60
C SER A 3 25.83 -50.84 41.86
N LEU A 4 25.06 -49.76 41.77
CA LEU A 4 23.80 -49.68 41.04
C LEU A 4 24.11 -49.46 39.55
N LYS A 5 23.96 -50.54 38.75
CA LYS A 5 24.00 -50.45 37.28
C LYS A 5 22.74 -49.72 36.79
N ARG A 6 22.92 -48.52 36.25
CA ARG A 6 21.85 -47.71 35.66
C ARG A 6 21.60 -48.18 34.23
N HIS A 7 20.43 -48.75 33.96
CA HIS A 7 20.04 -49.20 32.63
C HIS A 7 19.60 -47.98 31.80
N HIS A 8 20.40 -47.56 30.82
CA HIS A 8 20.03 -46.49 29.90
C HIS A 8 19.07 -47.09 28.85
N ASN A 9 17.83 -46.61 28.82
CA ASN A 9 16.81 -47.12 27.91
C ASN A 9 16.76 -46.21 26.68
N SER A 10 17.60 -46.50 25.69
CA SER A 10 17.62 -45.80 24.41
C SER A 10 16.40 -46.26 23.59
N LYS A 11 15.26 -45.58 23.74
CA LYS A 11 14.11 -45.79 22.86
C LYS A 11 14.45 -45.22 21.48
N GLY A 12 14.90 -46.09 20.57
CA GLY A 12 15.06 -45.74 19.16
C GLY A 12 13.70 -45.47 18.52
N PHE A 13 13.63 -44.42 17.70
CA PHE A 13 12.45 -44.12 16.89
C PHE A 13 12.26 -45.23 15.85
N SER A 14 11.04 -45.77 15.72
CA SER A 14 10.79 -46.79 14.71
C SER A 14 10.85 -46.18 13.30
N ILE A 15 11.40 -46.91 12.33
CA ILE A 15 11.51 -46.45 10.93
C ILE A 15 10.14 -46.08 10.35
N ILE A 16 9.10 -46.85 10.69
CA ILE A 16 7.73 -46.58 10.24
C ILE A 16 7.19 -45.27 10.81
N GLU A 17 7.55 -44.95 12.05
CA GLU A 17 7.10 -43.76 12.77
C GLU A 17 7.79 -42.53 12.20
N LEU A 18 9.08 -42.63 11.87
CA LEU A 18 9.83 -41.58 11.18
C LEU A 18 9.23 -41.28 9.80
N LEU A 19 8.87 -42.31 9.04
CA LEU A 19 8.22 -42.15 7.73
C LEU A 19 6.88 -41.43 7.83
N LEU A 20 6.08 -41.77 8.83
CA LEU A 20 4.77 -41.17 9.07
C LEU A 20 4.89 -39.69 9.48
N VAL A 21 5.89 -39.34 10.31
CA VAL A 21 6.16 -37.94 10.67
C VAL A 21 6.58 -37.13 9.44
N LEU A 22 7.48 -37.68 8.61
CA LEU A 22 7.96 -36.98 7.42
C LEU A 22 6.86 -36.74 6.38
N THR A 23 5.92 -37.68 6.20
CA THR A 23 4.79 -37.49 5.28
C THR A 23 3.81 -36.43 5.78
N ILE A 24 3.53 -36.40 7.08
CA ILE A 24 2.67 -35.37 7.67
C ILE A 24 3.32 -33.98 7.53
N VAL A 25 4.62 -33.86 7.81
CA VAL A 25 5.36 -32.60 7.69
C VAL A 25 5.37 -32.09 6.25
N SER A 26 5.58 -32.96 5.25
CA SER A 26 5.60 -32.54 3.85
C SER A 26 4.25 -32.02 3.36
N VAL A 27 3.15 -32.64 3.80
CA VAL A 27 1.78 -32.17 3.50
C VAL A 27 1.53 -30.79 4.13
N PHE A 28 1.92 -30.59 5.39
CA PHE A 28 1.77 -29.29 6.04
C PHE A 28 2.61 -28.19 5.37
N LEU A 29 3.86 -28.47 5.02
CA LEU A 29 4.72 -27.52 4.33
C LEU A 29 4.15 -27.11 2.95
N GLY A 30 3.55 -28.05 2.22
CA GLY A 30 2.88 -27.75 0.95
C GLY A 30 1.71 -26.77 1.10
N ALA A 31 0.82 -27.00 2.08
CA ALA A 31 -0.33 -26.13 2.33
C ALA A 31 0.08 -24.72 2.80
N VAL A 32 1.08 -24.62 3.69
CA VAL A 32 1.60 -23.35 4.20
C VAL A 32 2.21 -22.51 3.07
N PHE A 33 2.93 -23.14 2.12
CA PHE A 33 3.54 -22.43 1.00
C PHE A 33 2.49 -21.79 0.07
N ILE A 34 1.42 -22.52 -0.24
CA ILE A 34 0.31 -22.01 -1.06
C ILE A 34 -0.37 -20.83 -0.35
N ALA A 35 -0.71 -21.02 0.93
CA ALA A 35 -1.34 -19.97 1.74
C ALA A 35 -0.47 -18.70 1.84
N TYR A 36 0.84 -18.86 2.07
CA TYR A 36 1.78 -17.73 2.17
C TYR A 36 1.84 -16.89 0.89
N ARG A 37 1.89 -17.53 -0.30
CA ARG A 37 1.89 -16.80 -1.58
C ARG A 37 0.59 -16.04 -1.81
N THR A 38 -0.55 -16.65 -1.51
CA THR A 38 -1.87 -16.01 -1.68
C THR A 38 -2.07 -14.85 -0.70
N ILE A 39 -1.66 -15.00 0.56
CA ILE A 39 -1.78 -13.94 1.58
C ILE A 39 -0.92 -12.73 1.20
N ASN A 40 0.34 -12.93 0.78
CA ASN A 40 1.23 -11.83 0.42
C ASN A 40 0.80 -11.07 -0.84
N ALA A 41 0.17 -11.75 -1.80
CA ALA A 41 -0.43 -11.08 -2.96
C ALA A 41 -1.51 -10.08 -2.53
N ASN A 42 -2.41 -10.51 -1.65
CA ASN A 42 -3.49 -9.68 -1.13
C ASN A 42 -2.97 -8.52 -0.26
N VAL A 43 -1.93 -8.73 0.55
CA VAL A 43 -1.38 -7.69 1.44
C VAL A 43 -0.80 -6.53 0.64
N ASN A 44 -0.10 -6.80 -0.47
CA ASN A 44 0.44 -5.73 -1.31
C ASN A 44 -0.67 -4.96 -2.04
N GLU A 45 -1.63 -5.68 -2.61
CA GLU A 45 -2.79 -5.08 -3.28
C GLU A 45 -3.60 -4.20 -2.32
N GLN A 46 -3.88 -4.70 -1.11
CA GLN A 46 -4.56 -3.96 -0.06
C GLN A 46 -3.75 -2.75 0.37
N LYS A 47 -2.43 -2.89 0.60
CA LYS A 47 -1.56 -1.77 0.97
C LYS A 47 -1.66 -0.61 -0.02
N TYR A 48 -1.57 -0.87 -1.34
CA TYR A 48 -1.68 0.20 -2.34
C TYR A 48 -3.10 0.78 -2.42
N ALA A 49 -4.13 -0.05 -2.22
CA ALA A 49 -5.52 0.40 -2.19
C ALA A 49 -5.82 1.29 -0.97
N ASP A 50 -5.33 0.93 0.22
CA ASP A 50 -5.50 1.69 1.47
C ASP A 50 -4.77 3.03 1.40
N GLN A 51 -3.57 3.03 0.80
CA GLN A 51 -2.84 4.24 0.46
C GLN A 51 -3.66 5.13 -0.47
N ALA A 52 -4.10 4.62 -1.62
CA ALA A 52 -4.93 5.40 -2.54
C ALA A 52 -6.21 5.93 -1.88
N MET A 53 -6.87 5.13 -1.06
CA MET A 53 -8.06 5.55 -0.31
C MET A 53 -7.74 6.71 0.64
N SER A 54 -6.64 6.62 1.39
CA SER A 54 -6.18 7.73 2.26
C SER A 54 -5.89 8.99 1.44
N PHE A 55 -5.30 8.84 0.25
CA PHE A 55 -5.09 9.95 -0.69
C PHE A 55 -6.40 10.64 -1.07
N LEU A 56 -7.37 9.84 -1.51
CA LEU A 56 -8.65 10.34 -1.99
C LEU A 56 -9.47 10.96 -0.87
N MET A 57 -9.46 10.37 0.32
CA MET A 57 -10.13 10.93 1.49
C MET A 57 -9.52 12.28 1.88
N GLY A 58 -8.19 12.39 1.92
CA GLY A 58 -7.51 13.64 2.21
C GLY A 58 -7.82 14.73 1.18
N LEU A 59 -7.80 14.40 -0.11
CA LEU A 59 -8.18 15.33 -1.17
C LEU A 59 -9.66 15.71 -1.15
N LYS A 60 -10.55 14.77 -0.78
CA LYS A 60 -11.98 15.01 -0.67
C LYS A 60 -12.30 15.93 0.50
N ASP A 61 -11.69 15.71 1.66
CA ASP A 61 -11.84 16.57 2.83
C ASP A 61 -11.36 18.00 2.52
N TYR A 62 -10.20 18.09 1.85
CA TYR A 62 -9.68 19.34 1.35
C TYR A 62 -10.67 20.04 0.39
N TYR A 63 -11.16 19.31 -0.62
CA TYR A 63 -12.10 19.85 -1.60
C TYR A 63 -13.42 20.29 -0.94
N ASN A 64 -13.94 19.53 0.02
CA ASN A 64 -15.19 19.87 0.72
C ASN A 64 -15.09 21.19 1.48
N THR A 65 -13.89 21.56 1.93
CA THR A 65 -13.73 22.77 2.73
C THR A 65 -13.28 23.99 1.92
N ILE A 66 -12.66 23.78 0.76
CA ILE A 66 -12.15 24.86 -0.12
C ILE A 66 -13.00 25.08 -1.36
N GLY A 67 -13.63 24.02 -1.86
CA GLY A 67 -14.30 23.97 -3.16
C GLY A 67 -13.36 23.75 -4.35
N ALA A 68 -12.06 23.47 -4.12
CA ALA A 68 -11.07 23.20 -5.17
C ALA A 68 -10.05 22.16 -4.70
N TYR A 69 -9.34 21.51 -5.63
CA TYR A 69 -8.21 20.65 -5.32
C TYR A 69 -6.93 21.47 -5.06
N PRO A 70 -5.95 20.94 -4.29
CA PRO A 70 -4.70 21.64 -4.03
C PRO A 70 -3.97 21.96 -5.33
N GLN A 71 -3.72 23.25 -5.59
CA GLN A 71 -3.00 23.71 -6.79
C GLN A 71 -1.48 23.67 -6.52
N THR A 72 -0.97 22.48 -6.26
CA THR A 72 0.45 22.21 -6.01
C THR A 72 0.86 20.95 -6.75
N THR A 73 2.13 20.86 -7.14
CA THR A 73 2.67 19.71 -7.86
C THR A 73 3.82 19.12 -7.06
N CYS A 74 3.71 17.83 -6.76
CA CYS A 74 4.62 17.09 -5.91
C CYS A 74 5.14 15.90 -6.70
N THR A 75 6.33 15.97 -7.26
CA THR A 75 6.84 14.94 -8.18
C THR A 75 7.84 13.99 -7.53
N ASP A 76 8.53 14.41 -6.48
CA ASP A 76 9.62 13.67 -5.85
C ASP A 76 9.73 13.94 -4.34
N GLY A 77 10.56 13.18 -3.64
CA GLY A 77 10.75 13.32 -2.19
C GLY A 77 11.18 14.73 -1.76
N ASN A 78 11.85 15.49 -2.62
CA ASN A 78 12.24 16.87 -2.31
C ASN A 78 11.02 17.79 -2.37
N SER A 79 10.14 17.63 -3.37
CA SER A 79 8.90 18.40 -3.46
C SER A 79 8.02 18.20 -2.23
N TRP A 80 7.97 16.97 -1.70
CA TRP A 80 7.22 16.62 -0.49
C TRP A 80 7.81 17.20 0.79
N ASN A 81 9.14 17.24 0.91
CA ASN A 81 9.84 17.74 2.10
C ASN A 81 10.10 19.26 2.07
N ASN A 82 9.91 19.91 0.92
CA ASN A 82 10.14 21.34 0.77
C ASN A 82 8.82 22.13 0.90
N SER A 83 8.76 22.97 1.92
CA SER A 83 7.82 24.08 1.97
C SER A 83 8.50 25.33 1.42
N PRO A 84 7.92 26.06 0.45
CA PRO A 84 8.43 27.37 0.01
C PRO A 84 8.62 28.37 1.17
N SER A 85 7.91 28.16 2.28
CA SER A 85 7.98 28.96 3.51
C SER A 85 8.76 28.31 4.65
N GLY A 86 9.45 27.19 4.42
CA GLY A 86 10.34 26.53 5.40
C GLY A 86 9.64 25.87 6.60
N SER A 87 8.30 25.92 6.67
CA SER A 87 7.52 25.19 7.67
C SER A 87 6.40 24.40 7.01
N CYS A 88 6.26 23.15 7.43
CA CYS A 88 5.07 22.34 7.22
C CYS A 88 4.06 22.74 8.30
N ASP A 89 3.60 23.99 8.25
CA ASP A 89 2.75 24.54 9.30
C ASP A 89 1.33 24.00 9.17
N TRP A 90 1.01 23.06 10.07
CA TRP A 90 -0.32 22.50 10.27
C TRP A 90 -1.19 23.38 11.17
N ASN A 91 -0.58 24.13 12.10
CA ASN A 91 -1.28 24.80 13.20
C ASN A 91 -1.86 26.16 12.83
N SER A 92 -1.39 26.80 11.74
CA SER A 92 -1.91 28.09 11.28
C SER A 92 -3.04 28.00 10.25
N HIS A 93 -3.62 26.82 9.99
CA HIS A 93 -4.54 26.63 8.86
C HIS A 93 -5.90 26.03 9.29
N PRO A 94 -7.00 26.80 9.25
CA PRO A 94 -8.22 26.35 8.58
C PRO A 94 -8.00 26.38 7.06
N PRO A 95 -8.86 25.73 6.28
CA PRO A 95 -8.61 25.39 4.88
C PRO A 95 -8.71 26.67 4.06
N ALA A 96 -7.58 27.12 3.51
CA ALA A 96 -7.58 28.11 2.43
C ALA A 96 -6.58 27.79 1.30
N SER A 97 -5.51 27.03 1.54
CA SER A 97 -4.59 26.54 0.51
C SER A 97 -3.46 25.69 1.15
N PRO A 98 -3.29 24.38 0.87
CA PRO A 98 -2.08 23.65 1.06
C PRO A 98 -1.19 24.23 -0.02
N ALA A 99 -0.44 25.27 0.36
CA ALA A 99 0.44 25.98 -0.55
C ALA A 99 1.59 25.08 -1.05
N ASN A 100 1.77 23.90 -0.43
CA ASN A 100 2.87 23.01 -0.68
C ASN A 100 2.53 21.55 -0.37
N CYS A 101 3.38 20.68 -0.89
CA CYS A 101 3.28 19.24 -0.76
C CYS A 101 3.43 18.74 0.68
N CYS A 102 4.19 19.44 1.52
CA CYS A 102 4.38 19.02 2.91
C CYS A 102 3.08 19.12 3.72
N ALA A 103 2.31 20.20 3.55
CA ALA A 103 0.99 20.34 4.15
C ALA A 103 0.02 19.26 3.63
N LEU A 104 0.10 18.93 2.33
CA LEU A 104 -0.72 17.88 1.73
C LEU A 104 -0.48 16.51 2.39
N MET A 105 0.77 16.16 2.74
CA MET A 105 1.11 14.88 3.40
C MET A 105 0.35 14.63 4.71
N HIS A 106 -0.08 15.68 5.42
CA HIS A 106 -0.86 15.51 6.65
C HIS A 106 -2.27 14.96 6.39
N PHE A 107 -2.83 15.19 5.20
CA PHE A 107 -4.16 14.71 4.82
C PHE A 107 -4.12 13.31 4.20
N ILE A 108 -3.08 13.04 3.41
CA ILE A 108 -2.97 11.80 2.62
C ILE A 108 -2.05 10.75 3.27
N GLY A 109 -1.18 11.17 4.20
CA GLY A 109 -0.26 10.33 4.96
C GLY A 109 1.19 10.35 4.47
N PRO A 110 2.16 9.93 5.32
CA PRO A 110 3.59 10.04 5.03
C PRO A 110 4.08 9.24 3.81
N TRP A 111 3.35 8.19 3.45
CA TRP A 111 3.68 7.29 2.36
C TRP A 111 3.58 7.99 0.98
N ALA A 112 2.85 9.11 0.89
CA ALA A 112 2.70 9.90 -0.32
C ALA A 112 4.03 10.47 -0.85
N SER A 113 5.05 10.59 0.01
CA SER A 113 6.40 11.01 -0.37
C SER A 113 7.04 10.19 -1.48
N THR A 114 6.54 8.96 -1.71
CA THR A 114 7.02 8.04 -2.74
C THR A 114 6.24 8.11 -4.06
N TRP A 115 5.15 8.88 -4.09
CA TRP A 115 4.25 9.04 -5.23
C TRP A 115 4.37 10.46 -5.79
N SER A 116 3.83 10.67 -6.98
CA SER A 116 3.68 11.99 -7.57
C SER A 116 2.21 12.45 -7.53
N TYR A 117 1.99 13.73 -7.31
CA TYR A 117 0.71 14.43 -7.41
C TYR A 117 0.86 15.60 -8.37
N ILE A 118 -0.01 15.67 -9.37
CA ILE A 118 -0.02 16.73 -10.37
C ILE A 118 -1.42 17.34 -10.34
N SER A 119 -1.50 18.61 -9.94
CA SER A 119 -2.76 19.34 -9.88
C SER A 119 -3.19 19.84 -11.26
N GLY A 120 -4.47 19.70 -11.56
CA GLY A 120 -5.19 20.48 -12.57
C GLY A 120 -6.19 21.43 -11.90
N THR A 121 -6.80 22.30 -12.70
CA THR A 121 -7.80 23.28 -12.22
C THR A 121 -9.08 22.63 -11.70
N SER A 122 -9.50 21.52 -12.31
CA SER A 122 -10.68 20.73 -11.91
C SER A 122 -10.38 19.23 -11.81
N SER A 123 -9.10 18.87 -11.89
CA SER A 123 -8.64 17.49 -11.93
C SER A 123 -7.36 17.33 -11.13
N PHE A 124 -6.99 16.08 -10.88
CA PHE A 124 -5.66 15.76 -10.42
C PHE A 124 -5.20 14.46 -11.05
N THR A 125 -3.89 14.25 -11.06
CA THR A 125 -3.27 13.00 -11.45
C THR A 125 -2.31 12.55 -10.36
N ILE A 126 -2.41 11.29 -9.95
CA ILE A 126 -1.44 10.64 -9.09
C ILE A 126 -0.62 9.64 -9.90
N VAL A 127 0.66 9.55 -9.59
CA VAL A 127 1.55 8.52 -10.12
C VAL A 127 2.11 7.73 -8.95
N THR A 128 1.87 6.42 -8.93
CA THR A 128 2.33 5.57 -7.83
C THR A 128 3.84 5.37 -7.87
N SER A 129 4.41 4.96 -6.74
CA SER A 129 5.71 4.31 -6.71
C SER A 129 5.71 3.04 -7.58
N GLN A 130 6.87 2.41 -7.75
CA GLN A 130 7.00 1.13 -8.43
C GLN A 130 6.11 0.06 -7.77
N ILE A 131 5.32 -0.64 -8.60
CA ILE A 131 4.46 -1.77 -8.23
C ILE A 131 4.92 -2.97 -9.08
N PRO A 132 5.12 -4.16 -8.50
CA PRO A 132 5.44 -5.35 -9.28
C PRO A 132 4.34 -5.65 -10.31
N LYS A 133 4.74 -6.05 -11.52
CA LYS A 133 3.82 -6.29 -12.64
C LYS A 133 2.74 -7.34 -12.35
N ASP A 134 3.02 -8.27 -11.45
CA ASP A 134 2.06 -9.30 -11.03
C ASP A 134 0.79 -8.71 -10.37
N TYR A 135 0.91 -7.54 -9.71
CA TYR A 135 -0.18 -6.94 -8.93
C TYR A 135 -0.77 -5.68 -9.59
N ILE A 136 -0.11 -5.11 -10.61
CA ILE A 136 -0.46 -3.79 -11.18
C ILE A 136 -1.91 -3.71 -11.66
N ASN A 137 -2.43 -4.80 -12.24
CA ASN A 137 -3.81 -4.85 -12.75
C ASN A 137 -4.83 -4.92 -11.61
N ALA A 138 -4.54 -5.67 -10.54
CA ALA A 138 -5.41 -5.75 -9.38
C ALA A 138 -5.47 -4.40 -8.64
N VAL A 139 -4.31 -3.75 -8.47
CA VAL A 139 -4.23 -2.39 -7.90
C VAL A 139 -4.97 -1.38 -8.80
N SER A 140 -4.78 -1.44 -10.12
CA SER A 140 -5.50 -0.59 -11.08
C SER A 140 -7.02 -0.73 -10.96
N ASN A 141 -7.52 -1.96 -10.87
CA ASN A 141 -8.96 -2.22 -10.68
C ASN A 141 -9.49 -1.65 -9.37
N LYS A 142 -8.72 -1.73 -8.28
CA LYS A 142 -9.08 -1.11 -7.00
C LYS A 142 -9.19 0.41 -7.14
N PHE A 143 -8.24 1.06 -7.80
CA PHE A 143 -8.28 2.51 -8.01
C PHE A 143 -9.44 2.92 -8.93
N ASN A 144 -9.72 2.13 -9.98
CA ASN A 144 -10.88 2.36 -10.84
C ASN A 144 -12.20 2.27 -10.06
N ASN A 145 -12.33 1.33 -9.12
CA ASN A 145 -13.50 1.23 -8.24
C ASN A 145 -13.63 2.42 -7.27
N LEU A 146 -12.52 3.09 -6.94
CA LEU A 146 -12.54 4.35 -6.18
C LEU A 146 -12.92 5.56 -7.05
N GLY A 147 -13.13 5.38 -8.36
CA GLY A 147 -13.54 6.42 -9.30
C GLY A 147 -12.38 7.11 -10.01
N LEU A 148 -11.17 6.54 -9.97
CA LEU A 148 -10.02 7.02 -10.73
C LEU A 148 -9.98 6.41 -12.13
N LEU A 149 -9.38 7.12 -13.08
CA LEU A 149 -9.07 6.61 -14.41
C LEU A 149 -7.58 6.33 -14.50
N CYS A 150 -7.23 5.04 -14.42
CA CYS A 150 -5.84 4.61 -14.32
C CYS A 150 -5.28 4.07 -15.64
N THR A 151 -4.04 4.45 -15.95
CA THR A 151 -3.24 3.90 -17.04
C THR A 151 -2.00 3.23 -16.47
N VAL A 152 -1.75 2.01 -16.91
CA VAL A 152 -0.53 1.28 -16.55
C VAL A 152 0.59 1.74 -17.48
N SER A 153 1.67 2.21 -16.89
CA SER A 153 2.87 2.55 -17.63
C SER A 153 3.99 1.60 -17.22
N SER A 154 4.52 0.86 -18.20
CA SER A 154 5.55 -0.15 -17.98
C SER A 154 6.90 0.37 -18.41
N LEU A 155 7.89 0.33 -17.50
CA LEU A 155 9.31 0.45 -17.83
C LEU A 155 9.88 -0.95 -18.16
N SER A 156 11.10 -0.97 -18.68
CA SER A 156 11.91 -2.20 -18.74
C SER A 156 12.14 -2.75 -17.32
N GLY A 157 11.95 -4.06 -17.13
CA GLY A 157 12.10 -4.74 -15.83
C GLY A 157 10.81 -5.33 -15.26
N ASP A 158 10.80 -5.70 -13.98
CA ASP A 158 9.71 -6.42 -13.30
C ASP A 158 8.65 -5.51 -12.65
N TYR A 159 8.78 -4.19 -12.83
CA TYR A 159 7.95 -3.18 -12.18
C TYR A 159 7.24 -2.28 -13.19
N SER A 160 6.08 -1.77 -12.78
CA SER A 160 5.30 -0.77 -13.50
C SER A 160 4.86 0.33 -12.52
N TYR A 161 4.42 1.46 -13.04
CA TYR A 161 3.76 2.51 -12.27
C TYR A 161 2.35 2.72 -12.81
N LEU A 162 1.48 3.18 -11.93
CA LEU A 162 0.10 3.48 -12.25
C LEU A 162 -0.08 5.00 -12.28
N SER A 163 -0.58 5.54 -13.38
CA SER A 163 -0.94 6.95 -13.51
C SER A 163 -2.46 7.07 -13.52
N CYS A 164 -3.01 7.65 -12.48
CA CYS A 164 -4.46 7.70 -12.25
C CYS A 164 -4.95 9.14 -12.15
N SER A 165 -6.00 9.47 -12.91
CA SER A 165 -6.58 10.81 -12.89
C SER A 165 -8.04 10.80 -12.45
N ALA A 166 -8.45 11.87 -11.77
CA ALA A 166 -9.85 12.22 -11.55
C ALA A 166 -10.15 13.53 -12.28
N ASN A 167 -11.07 13.50 -13.25
CA ASN A 167 -11.47 14.68 -14.03
C ASN A 167 -12.60 15.50 -13.38
N ASN A 168 -13.11 15.07 -12.22
CA ASN A 168 -14.17 15.73 -11.44
C ASN A 168 -13.93 15.49 -9.93
N VAL A 169 -14.75 16.13 -9.09
CA VAL A 169 -14.80 15.82 -7.64
C VAL A 169 -15.02 14.32 -7.48
N VAL A 170 -14.18 13.63 -6.71
CA VAL A 170 -14.41 12.23 -6.38
C VAL A 170 -15.64 12.16 -5.46
N THR A 171 -16.82 12.09 -6.06
CA THR A 171 -18.12 11.96 -5.40
C THR A 171 -18.36 10.55 -4.87
N SER A 172 -17.49 9.61 -5.25
CA SER A 172 -17.60 8.20 -4.91
C SER A 172 -17.41 7.97 -3.40
N SER A 173 -18.52 7.95 -2.68
CA SER A 173 -18.69 7.20 -1.44
C SER A 173 -18.95 5.72 -1.76
N VAL A 174 -18.15 5.10 -2.65
CA VAL A 174 -18.30 3.67 -2.92
C VAL A 174 -17.88 2.90 -1.67
N ALA A 175 -18.91 2.60 -0.90
CA ALA A 175 -19.05 1.65 0.20
C ALA A 175 -17.86 1.55 1.16
N ILE A 176 -17.80 2.50 2.10
CA ILE A 176 -17.35 2.18 3.46
C ILE A 176 -18.47 1.36 4.09
N ASN A 177 -18.49 0.04 3.83
CA ASN A 177 -19.17 -0.89 4.70
C ASN A 177 -18.09 -1.82 5.23
N ASN A 178 -17.93 -1.76 6.55
CA ASN A 178 -17.09 -2.62 7.38
C ASN A 178 -17.13 -4.10 6.97
#